data_AF-A0A954CIM1-F1
#
_entry.id   AF-A0A954CIM1-F1
#
_cell.length_a   1.000
_cell.length_b   1.000
_cell.length_c   1.000
_cell.angle_alpha   90.00
_cell.angle_beta   90.00
_cell.angle_gamma   90.00
#
_symmetry.space_group_name_H-M   'P 1'
#
loop_
_entity.id
_entity.type
_entity.pdbx_description
1 polymer ?
#
loop_
_entity_poly.entity_id
_entity_poly.type
_entity_poly.pdbx_seq_one_letter_code
_entity_poly.pdbx_strand_id
1 'polypeptide(L)'
;MRHTRIRDLAIIATTVAALAPPALGQLTEFNYSGPTGAQSWQTASNWGGGGFPNDPQHVANLSQALAGDLSIDLGGSGDVTVAGIKIGGTAGAVTTNITSGGATLRFQNTYTEDLANADFSKNAIVNGQDFLLWQRGYAKPVENPGTNNTTGDADLNGTVDGVDLGIWEENFGKNANGLLGGRPQVITGSVAGSVNTITAPIYMVHEIVEVLGPTDLTITGNISFENDEAVADDNVIDSSISSLTRGTTLTLNGTIDLQNKFDSLNGRFGLNTSGGSNGTLVVNSVISDGATTSSVQIGVAANGLTTPLNTVVLNAANTYGGSSWLSRTNLILNDPAALGTGTIRHIGPANQFGYNIIAGDDSLVNGELVLANDMIVGQWQSFRGDNSIRMTGDISQTNNRGFANLLIDGATLTLDGRLNIWEDDEALEREFEIEGSGTTIITGVIR
;
A
#
# COMPACT_ATOMS: atom_id res chain seq x y z
N MET A 1 7.31 37.39 -73.13
CA MET A 1 8.53 37.82 -72.41
C MET A 1 8.13 38.88 -71.38
N ARG A 2 8.64 38.78 -70.14
CA ARG A 2 8.41 39.64 -68.94
C ARG A 2 7.11 39.41 -68.17
N HIS A 3 7.08 39.35 -66.84
CA HIS A 3 8.07 39.14 -65.77
C HIS A 3 7.23 38.73 -64.54
N THR A 4 7.47 37.53 -64.01
CA THR A 4 6.87 37.07 -62.74
C THR A 4 7.58 37.78 -61.59
N ARG A 5 6.85 38.52 -60.76
CA ARG A 5 7.38 39.10 -59.52
C ARG A 5 7.22 38.09 -58.39
N ILE A 6 8.32 37.47 -57.97
CA ILE A 6 8.42 36.75 -56.70
C ILE A 6 8.57 37.82 -55.61
N ARG A 7 7.69 37.81 -54.62
CA ARG A 7 7.78 38.68 -53.44
C ARG A 7 8.69 37.99 -52.43
N ASP A 8 9.71 38.72 -51.98
CA ASP A 8 10.65 38.31 -50.94
C ASP A 8 9.90 38.07 -49.62
N LEU A 9 9.95 36.83 -49.14
CA LEU A 9 9.49 36.43 -47.82
C LEU A 9 10.68 36.58 -46.86
N ALA A 10 10.67 37.63 -46.04
CA ALA A 10 11.69 37.84 -45.01
C ALA A 10 11.46 36.82 -43.87
N ILE A 11 12.31 35.80 -43.81
CA ILE A 11 12.41 34.88 -42.67
C ILE A 11 13.09 35.64 -41.53
N ILE A 12 12.30 36.14 -40.58
CA ILE A 12 12.81 36.64 -39.30
C ILE A 12 13.12 35.40 -38.47
N ALA A 13 14.41 35.04 -38.38
CA ALA A 13 14.90 34.04 -37.45
C ALA A 13 14.89 34.65 -36.04
N THR A 14 13.81 34.45 -35.30
CA THR A 14 13.74 34.79 -33.89
C THR A 14 14.61 33.82 -33.12
N THR A 15 15.73 34.29 -32.58
CA THR A 15 16.56 33.53 -31.65
C THR A 15 15.78 33.32 -30.36
N VAL A 16 15.12 32.16 -30.24
CA VAL A 16 14.55 31.71 -28.97
C VAL A 16 15.75 31.34 -28.10
N ALA A 17 16.06 32.17 -27.10
CA ALA A 17 16.94 31.76 -26.02
C ALA A 17 16.25 30.61 -25.31
N ALA A 18 16.79 29.40 -25.46
CA ALA A 18 16.35 28.24 -24.69
C ALA A 18 16.63 28.57 -23.21
N LEU A 19 15.60 29.03 -22.50
CA LEU A 19 15.58 29.00 -21.06
C LEU A 19 15.68 27.52 -20.70
N ALA A 20 16.82 27.11 -20.15
CA ALA A 20 16.92 25.78 -19.56
C ALA A 20 15.80 25.71 -18.51
N PRO A 21 14.85 24.77 -18.64
CA PRO A 21 13.80 24.63 -17.64
C PRO A 21 14.47 24.42 -16.28
N PRO A 22 13.86 24.93 -15.19
CA PRO A 22 14.35 24.61 -13.85
C PRO A 22 14.45 23.08 -13.76
N ALA A 23 15.58 22.58 -13.25
CA ALA A 23 15.70 21.16 -12.96
C ALA A 23 14.58 20.81 -12.00
N LEU A 24 13.57 20.09 -12.50
CA LEU A 24 12.49 19.59 -11.66
C LEU A 24 13.14 18.73 -10.58
N GLY A 25 12.66 18.88 -9.34
CA GLY A 25 13.07 18.01 -8.25
C GLY A 25 12.91 16.58 -8.74
N GLN A 26 13.95 15.77 -8.59
CA GLN A 26 13.89 14.33 -8.77
C GLN A 26 14.39 13.73 -7.46
N LEU A 27 13.88 12.56 -7.12
CA LEU A 27 14.47 11.77 -6.05
C LEU A 27 15.96 11.57 -6.34
N THR A 28 16.80 11.87 -5.35
CA THR A 28 18.25 11.73 -5.50
C THR A 28 18.63 10.30 -5.14
N GLU A 29 19.06 9.53 -6.13
CA GLU A 29 19.46 8.14 -5.93
C GLU A 29 20.94 8.01 -5.57
N PHE A 30 21.22 7.37 -4.43
CA PHE A 30 22.54 7.04 -3.94
C PHE A 30 22.85 5.59 -4.28
N ASN A 31 23.64 5.37 -5.33
CA ASN A 31 24.09 4.04 -5.71
C ASN A 31 25.18 3.55 -4.74
N TYR A 32 24.98 2.36 -4.19
CA TYR A 32 26.00 1.71 -3.38
C TYR A 32 27.20 1.30 -4.24
N SER A 33 28.39 1.69 -3.83
CA SER A 33 29.67 1.35 -4.47
C SER A 33 30.71 0.82 -3.49
N GLY A 34 30.31 0.57 -2.24
CA GLY A 34 31.16 -0.01 -1.23
C GLY A 34 31.44 -1.51 -1.45
N PRO A 35 32.36 -2.09 -0.67
CA PRO A 35 32.63 -3.52 -0.70
C PRO A 35 31.46 -4.33 -0.11
N THR A 36 31.38 -5.63 -0.42
CA THR A 36 30.44 -6.55 0.22
C THR A 36 30.85 -6.87 1.68
N GLY A 37 30.04 -7.64 2.40
CA GLY A 37 30.26 -8.00 3.81
C GLY A 37 29.60 -7.01 4.78
N ALA A 38 30.15 -6.89 5.99
CA ALA A 38 29.66 -5.97 7.00
C ALA A 38 30.15 -4.54 6.74
N GLN A 39 29.21 -3.61 6.61
CA GLN A 39 29.43 -2.24 6.15
C GLN A 39 28.63 -1.27 7.02
N SER A 40 29.01 0.00 7.02
CA SER A 40 28.27 1.06 7.68
C SER A 40 27.56 1.94 6.66
N TRP A 41 26.28 2.23 6.91
CA TRP A 41 25.47 3.14 6.10
C TRP A 41 26.08 4.55 6.05
N GLN A 42 26.65 5.00 7.16
CA GLN A 42 27.16 6.38 7.32
C GLN A 42 28.54 6.59 6.68
N THR A 43 29.14 5.54 6.08
CA THR A 43 30.41 5.67 5.36
C THR A 43 30.16 6.27 3.98
N ALA A 44 30.32 7.60 3.85
CA ALA A 44 30.02 8.33 2.61
C ALA A 44 30.75 7.78 1.36
N SER A 45 31.96 7.22 1.50
CA SER A 45 32.70 6.62 0.37
C SER A 45 32.06 5.34 -0.18
N ASN A 46 31.09 4.75 0.52
CA ASN A 46 30.34 3.59 0.05
C ASN A 46 29.17 3.97 -0.87
N TRP A 47 28.91 5.27 -1.06
CA TRP A 47 27.79 5.75 -1.87
C TRP A 47 28.26 6.71 -2.96
N GLY A 48 27.63 6.62 -4.13
CA GLY A 48 27.71 7.70 -5.12
C GLY A 48 26.99 8.95 -4.59
N GLY A 49 27.58 10.14 -4.79
CA GLY A 49 26.90 11.41 -4.50
C GLY A 49 27.49 12.32 -3.42
N GLY A 50 28.70 12.07 -2.92
CA GLY A 50 29.38 12.98 -1.97
C GLY A 50 28.83 12.95 -0.54
N GLY A 51 28.04 11.93 -0.19
CA GLY A 51 27.41 11.74 1.11
C GLY A 51 26.83 10.34 1.25
N PHE A 52 25.87 10.15 2.14
CA PHE A 52 25.06 8.94 2.23
C PHE A 52 23.57 9.32 2.22
N PRO A 53 22.68 8.42 1.78
CA PRO A 53 21.24 8.71 1.73
C PRO A 53 20.69 8.87 3.15
N ASN A 54 20.34 10.10 3.51
CA ASN A 54 19.64 10.44 4.76
C ASN A 54 18.77 11.71 4.60
N ASP A 55 17.76 11.67 3.73
CA ASP A 55 16.82 12.76 3.47
C ASP A 55 15.49 12.20 2.91
N PRO A 56 14.34 12.85 3.15
CA PRO A 56 13.05 12.46 2.57
C PRO A 56 12.95 12.48 1.04
N GLN A 57 13.98 12.92 0.31
CA GLN A 57 14.07 12.83 -1.14
C GLN A 57 15.19 11.89 -1.62
N HIS A 58 15.85 11.19 -0.70
CA HIS A 58 16.94 10.27 -1.02
C HIS A 58 16.46 8.83 -1.20
N VAL A 59 16.93 8.19 -2.27
CA VAL A 59 16.72 6.76 -2.52
C VAL A 59 18.04 6.04 -2.34
N ALA A 60 18.09 5.05 -1.45
CA ALA A 60 19.25 4.22 -1.23
C ALA A 60 19.24 3.00 -2.17
N ASN A 61 20.13 2.96 -3.16
CA ASN A 61 20.19 1.83 -4.08
C ASN A 61 21.31 0.85 -3.72
N LEU A 62 20.96 -0.16 -2.90
CA LEU A 62 21.78 -1.31 -2.56
C LEU A 62 21.67 -2.44 -3.60
N SER A 63 20.77 -2.32 -4.58
CA SER A 63 20.56 -3.33 -5.62
C SER A 63 21.59 -3.19 -6.74
N GLN A 64 22.77 -3.73 -6.49
CA GLN A 64 23.94 -3.61 -7.36
C GLN A 64 24.48 -4.97 -7.78
N ALA A 65 25.48 -4.98 -8.66
CA ALA A 65 26.23 -6.18 -9.02
C ALA A 65 27.16 -6.61 -7.88
N LEU A 66 26.58 -7.02 -6.76
CA LEU A 66 27.29 -7.42 -5.55
C LEU A 66 28.06 -8.73 -5.79
N ALA A 67 29.33 -8.76 -5.36
CA ALA A 67 30.19 -9.95 -5.45
C ALA A 67 29.91 -11.01 -4.36
N GLY A 68 28.98 -10.73 -3.45
CA GLY A 68 28.64 -11.54 -2.28
C GLY A 68 27.65 -10.83 -1.36
N ASP A 69 27.38 -11.42 -0.20
CA ASP A 69 26.41 -10.91 0.77
C ASP A 69 26.79 -9.53 1.31
N LEU A 70 25.79 -8.70 1.62
CA LEU A 70 25.93 -7.35 2.11
C LEU A 70 25.11 -7.18 3.40
N SER A 71 25.76 -6.72 4.47
CA SER A 71 25.10 -6.34 5.72
C SER A 71 25.45 -4.90 6.03
N ILE A 72 24.48 -4.00 6.01
CA ILE A 72 24.68 -2.57 6.26
C ILE A 72 24.08 -2.19 7.61
N ASP A 73 24.91 -1.68 8.51
CA ASP A 73 24.52 -1.10 9.78
C ASP A 73 24.20 0.39 9.64
N LEU A 74 22.99 0.80 10.04
CA LEU A 74 22.55 2.20 10.08
C LEU A 74 23.35 3.06 11.08
N GLY A 75 23.98 2.44 12.08
CA GLY A 75 24.79 3.11 13.12
C GLY A 75 24.13 3.13 14.50
N GLY A 76 24.74 3.87 15.43
CA GLY A 76 24.45 3.77 16.87
C GLY A 76 23.35 4.66 17.43
N SER A 77 22.93 5.72 16.72
CA SER A 77 21.83 6.59 17.14
C SER A 77 21.30 7.46 16.00
N GLY A 78 20.05 7.89 16.12
CA GLY A 78 19.37 8.77 15.17
C GLY A 78 18.54 8.02 14.12
N ASP A 79 17.84 8.80 13.30
CA ASP A 79 17.07 8.26 12.17
C ASP A 79 17.91 8.32 10.89
N VAL A 80 17.82 7.27 10.08
CA VAL A 80 18.23 7.27 8.68
C VAL A 80 16.97 7.41 7.83
N THR A 81 16.77 8.58 7.24
CA THR A 81 15.57 8.92 6.47
C THR A 81 15.76 8.63 5.00
N VAL A 82 14.81 7.92 4.39
CA VAL A 82 14.82 7.60 2.97
C VAL A 82 13.43 7.69 2.36
N ALA A 83 13.38 8.21 1.13
CA ALA A 83 12.23 8.10 0.23
C ALA A 83 12.09 6.71 -0.37
N GLY A 84 13.16 5.92 -0.39
CA GLY A 84 13.06 4.54 -0.81
C GLY A 84 14.37 3.79 -0.73
N ILE A 85 14.28 2.47 -0.85
CA ILE A 85 15.41 1.56 -0.80
C ILE A 85 15.27 0.52 -1.89
N LYS A 86 16.35 0.25 -2.62
CA LYS A 86 16.46 -0.92 -3.50
C LYS A 86 17.43 -1.90 -2.86
N ILE A 87 17.07 -3.18 -2.72
CA ILE A 87 17.87 -4.21 -2.02
C ILE A 87 17.97 -5.50 -2.84
N GLY A 88 19.01 -6.30 -2.62
CA GLY A 88 19.22 -7.57 -3.33
C GLY A 88 20.09 -7.43 -4.59
N GLY A 89 20.82 -8.48 -4.95
CA GLY A 89 21.81 -8.43 -6.04
C GLY A 89 21.19 -8.40 -7.43
N THR A 90 21.93 -7.84 -8.40
CA THR A 90 21.54 -7.84 -9.83
C THR A 90 22.33 -8.85 -10.67
N ALA A 91 23.51 -9.29 -10.23
CA ALA A 91 24.37 -10.22 -10.96
C ALA A 91 24.25 -11.68 -10.47
N GLY A 92 23.84 -11.88 -9.21
CA GLY A 92 23.76 -13.19 -8.57
C GLY A 92 22.91 -13.13 -7.31
N ALA A 93 22.48 -14.30 -6.84
CA ALA A 93 21.73 -14.41 -5.59
C ALA A 93 22.65 -14.04 -4.42
N VAL A 94 22.19 -13.11 -3.58
CA VAL A 94 22.93 -12.63 -2.41
C VAL A 94 21.97 -12.39 -1.25
N THR A 95 22.50 -12.38 -0.04
CA THR A 95 21.81 -11.87 1.14
C THR A 95 22.09 -10.38 1.26
N THR A 96 21.05 -9.55 1.36
CA THR A 96 21.16 -8.13 1.72
C THR A 96 20.44 -7.89 3.03
N ASN A 97 21.16 -7.46 4.05
CA ASN A 97 20.64 -7.20 5.39
C ASN A 97 20.84 -5.74 5.79
N ILE A 98 19.78 -5.07 6.24
CA ILE A 98 19.86 -3.74 6.84
C ILE A 98 19.68 -3.89 8.36
N THR A 99 20.75 -3.65 9.10
CA THR A 99 20.83 -3.80 10.55
C THR A 99 20.93 -2.46 11.25
N SER A 100 20.84 -2.46 12.58
CA SER A 100 21.00 -1.24 13.38
C SER A 100 21.79 -1.52 14.66
N GLY A 101 22.77 -0.66 14.94
CA GLY A 101 23.45 -0.52 16.23
C GLY A 101 22.71 0.40 17.22
N GLY A 102 21.51 0.87 16.89
CA GLY A 102 20.67 1.77 17.71
C GLY A 102 19.90 2.83 16.93
N ALA A 103 20.20 3.01 15.64
CA ALA A 103 19.46 3.89 14.73
C ALA A 103 18.11 3.29 14.23
N THR A 104 17.22 4.13 13.74
CA THR A 104 15.93 3.74 13.15
C THR A 104 15.93 4.02 11.65
N LEU A 105 15.38 3.11 10.85
CA LEU A 105 15.12 3.36 9.43
C LEU A 105 13.80 4.11 9.28
N ARG A 106 13.86 5.38 8.89
CA ARG A 106 12.70 6.25 8.74
C ARG A 106 12.28 6.33 7.26
N PHE A 107 11.08 5.88 6.96
CA PHE A 107 10.47 6.09 5.66
C PHE A 107 9.71 7.40 5.65
N GLN A 108 10.13 8.28 4.75
CA GLN A 108 9.46 9.56 4.49
C GLN A 108 9.76 9.98 3.06
N ASN A 109 8.73 10.34 2.31
CA ASN A 109 8.84 10.79 0.93
C ASN A 109 8.12 12.13 0.74
N THR A 110 8.85 13.24 0.90
CA THR A 110 8.28 14.58 0.68
C THR A 110 8.32 15.01 -0.78
N TYR A 111 8.79 14.13 -1.68
CA TYR A 111 8.84 14.43 -3.09
C TYR A 111 7.43 14.45 -3.67
N THR A 112 6.98 15.63 -4.07
CA THR A 112 5.75 15.80 -4.84
C THR A 112 6.15 16.05 -6.28
N GLU A 113 5.81 15.11 -7.15
CA GLU A 113 6.01 15.30 -8.58
C GLU A 113 4.79 16.02 -9.16
N ASP A 114 5.02 17.14 -9.82
CA ASP A 114 3.97 17.82 -10.58
C ASP A 114 3.74 17.10 -11.92
N LEU A 115 3.19 15.88 -11.83
CA LEU A 115 2.73 15.10 -12.98
C LEU A 115 1.29 15.43 -13.37
N ALA A 116 0.60 16.24 -12.56
CA ALA A 116 -0.84 16.43 -12.66
C ALA A 116 -1.28 16.85 -14.06
N ASN A 117 -0.39 17.52 -14.79
CA ASN A 117 -0.59 18.02 -16.14
C ASN A 117 -0.42 16.94 -17.21
N ALA A 118 0.50 15.97 -17.08
CA ALA A 118 0.79 14.98 -18.13
C ALA A 118 0.22 13.56 -17.87
N ASP A 119 -0.15 13.23 -16.62
CA ASP A 119 -0.84 11.98 -16.29
C ASP A 119 -2.35 12.14 -16.56
N PHE A 120 -2.73 11.84 -17.80
CA PHE A 120 -4.10 11.94 -18.28
C PHE A 120 -4.95 10.74 -17.81
N SER A 121 -4.33 9.59 -17.55
CA SER A 121 -5.01 8.37 -17.13
C SER A 121 -5.21 8.26 -15.62
N LYS A 122 -4.59 9.15 -14.83
CA LYS A 122 -4.68 9.22 -13.37
C LYS A 122 -4.16 7.96 -12.69
N ASN A 123 -3.11 7.37 -13.27
CA ASN A 123 -2.44 6.19 -12.72
C ASN A 123 -1.07 6.52 -12.11
N ALA A 124 -0.72 7.80 -12.02
CA ALA A 124 0.55 8.35 -11.53
C ALA A 124 1.79 7.98 -12.35
N ILE A 125 1.62 7.49 -13.58
CA ILE A 125 2.71 7.13 -14.51
C ILE A 125 2.43 7.78 -15.87
N VAL A 126 3.31 8.65 -16.34
CA VAL A 126 3.17 9.24 -17.68
C VAL A 126 3.77 8.31 -18.73
N ASN A 127 2.91 7.57 -19.43
CA ASN A 127 3.34 6.56 -20.41
C ASN A 127 2.48 6.59 -21.70
N GLY A 128 2.57 5.51 -22.50
CA GLY A 128 1.85 5.40 -23.76
C GLY A 128 0.32 5.37 -23.62
N GLN A 129 -0.21 5.01 -22.46
CA GLN A 129 -1.65 5.10 -22.17
C GLN A 129 -2.12 6.55 -22.15
N ASP A 130 -1.35 7.45 -21.53
CA ASP A 130 -1.62 8.89 -21.52
C ASP A 130 -1.50 9.45 -22.93
N PHE A 131 -0.49 9.05 -23.69
CA PHE A 131 -0.38 9.43 -25.09
C PHE A 131 -1.63 9.07 -25.91
N LEU A 132 -2.21 7.90 -25.68
CA LEU A 132 -3.45 7.49 -26.34
C LEU A 132 -4.66 8.33 -25.92
N LEU A 133 -4.70 8.82 -24.68
CA LEU A 133 -5.73 9.76 -24.22
C LEU A 133 -5.56 11.12 -24.91
N TRP A 134 -4.35 11.67 -24.92
CA TRP A 134 -4.02 12.88 -25.66
C TRP A 134 -4.38 12.79 -27.15
N GLN A 135 -3.97 11.71 -27.82
CA GLN A 135 -4.26 11.51 -29.24
C GLN A 135 -5.77 11.48 -29.54
N ARG A 136 -6.59 10.96 -28.61
CA ARG A 136 -8.05 10.93 -28.76
C ARG A 136 -8.70 12.26 -28.47
N GLY A 137 -8.08 13.11 -27.66
CA GLY A 137 -8.51 14.47 -27.36
C GLY A 137 -8.09 15.49 -28.42
N TYR A 138 -7.02 15.20 -29.19
CA TYR A 138 -6.43 16.14 -30.13
C TYR A 138 -7.46 16.88 -31.00
N ALA A 139 -7.34 18.20 -31.03
CA ALA A 139 -8.22 19.15 -31.73
C ALA A 139 -9.69 19.15 -31.28
N LYS A 140 -10.01 18.60 -30.11
CA LYS A 140 -11.32 18.74 -29.46
C LYS A 140 -11.26 19.82 -28.38
N PRO A 141 -12.31 20.64 -28.25
CA PRO A 141 -12.46 21.48 -27.07
C PRO A 141 -12.67 20.61 -25.84
N VAL A 142 -12.07 20.99 -24.71
CA VAL A 142 -12.28 20.32 -23.43
C VAL A 142 -13.52 20.88 -22.75
N GLU A 143 -14.40 19.97 -22.33
CA GLU A 143 -15.51 20.35 -21.46
C GLU A 143 -14.97 20.59 -20.04
N ASN A 144 -15.05 21.84 -19.56
CA ASN A 144 -14.51 22.32 -18.28
C ASN A 144 -12.97 22.45 -18.24
N PRO A 145 -12.41 23.42 -18.99
CA PRO A 145 -10.99 23.76 -18.87
C PRO A 145 -10.61 24.15 -17.43
N GLY A 146 -9.36 23.87 -17.04
CA GLY A 146 -8.82 24.29 -15.73
C GLY A 146 -8.87 23.25 -14.60
N THR A 147 -9.61 22.14 -14.75
CA THR A 147 -9.73 21.13 -13.68
C THR A 147 -9.60 19.68 -14.16
N ASN A 148 -9.59 19.45 -15.47
CA ASN A 148 -9.62 18.10 -16.03
C ASN A 148 -8.71 17.95 -17.25
N ASN A 149 -7.52 17.38 -17.04
CA ASN A 149 -6.61 17.00 -18.13
C ASN A 149 -6.86 15.58 -18.67
N THR A 150 -7.88 14.83 -18.22
CA THR A 150 -8.08 13.41 -18.64
C THR A 150 -8.36 13.24 -20.15
N THR A 151 -8.60 14.35 -20.84
CA THR A 151 -8.77 14.41 -22.29
C THR A 151 -7.46 14.66 -23.04
N GLY A 152 -6.36 14.97 -22.36
CA GLY A 152 -5.07 15.30 -22.97
C GLY A 152 -4.65 16.76 -22.88
N ASP A 153 -5.44 17.63 -22.25
CA ASP A 153 -5.15 19.07 -22.10
C ASP A 153 -4.26 19.29 -20.88
N ALA A 154 -2.95 19.28 -21.10
CA ALA A 154 -1.94 19.30 -20.07
C ALA A 154 -1.69 20.71 -19.51
N ASP A 155 -1.80 21.76 -20.33
CA ASP A 155 -1.67 23.13 -19.85
C ASP A 155 -2.99 23.74 -19.34
N LEU A 156 -4.08 22.96 -19.42
CA LEU A 156 -5.43 23.29 -18.97
C LEU A 156 -6.02 24.51 -19.68
N ASN A 157 -5.62 24.77 -20.93
CA ASN A 157 -6.07 25.93 -21.72
C ASN A 157 -7.42 25.72 -22.41
N GLY A 158 -7.98 24.50 -22.36
CA GLY A 158 -9.26 24.13 -22.95
C GLY A 158 -9.20 23.56 -24.36
N THR A 159 -8.01 23.33 -24.89
CA THR A 159 -7.79 22.71 -26.19
C THR A 159 -6.66 21.70 -26.10
N VAL A 160 -6.87 20.49 -26.63
CA VAL A 160 -5.82 19.47 -26.72
C VAL A 160 -5.05 19.65 -28.03
N ASP A 161 -3.81 20.10 -27.96
CA ASP A 161 -2.98 20.40 -29.12
C ASP A 161 -1.50 19.95 -28.97
N GLY A 162 -0.60 20.57 -29.74
CA GLY A 162 0.83 20.24 -29.73
C GLY A 162 1.58 20.76 -28.50
N VAL A 163 1.07 21.76 -27.79
CA VAL A 163 1.64 22.25 -26.52
C VAL A 163 1.50 21.16 -25.46
N ASP A 164 0.34 20.52 -25.39
CA ASP A 164 0.10 19.43 -24.45
C ASP A 164 0.97 18.21 -24.74
N LEU A 165 1.21 17.93 -26.02
CA LEU A 165 2.13 16.87 -26.41
C LEU A 165 3.54 17.15 -25.88
N GLY A 166 4.01 18.39 -25.98
CA GLY A 166 5.31 18.78 -25.44
C GLY A 166 5.39 18.55 -23.93
N ILE A 167 4.35 18.91 -23.18
CA ILE A 167 4.27 18.65 -21.73
C ILE A 167 4.27 17.13 -21.47
N TRP A 168 3.52 16.34 -22.22
CA TRP A 168 3.56 14.87 -22.09
C TRP A 168 4.95 14.31 -22.40
N GLU A 169 5.62 14.76 -23.47
CA GLU A 169 6.97 14.31 -23.86
C GLU A 169 8.01 14.64 -22.77
N GLU A 170 7.93 15.82 -22.18
CA GLU A 170 8.79 16.24 -21.05
C GLU A 170 8.57 15.39 -19.79
N ASN A 171 7.39 14.78 -19.66
CA ASN A 171 7.04 13.94 -18.54
C ASN A 171 7.09 12.43 -18.87
N PHE A 172 7.25 12.04 -20.13
CA PHE A 172 7.20 10.63 -20.53
C PHE A 172 8.27 9.80 -19.82
N GLY A 173 7.83 8.69 -19.22
CA GLY A 173 8.70 7.79 -18.47
C GLY A 173 8.98 8.24 -17.04
N LYS A 174 8.49 9.41 -16.60
CA LYS A 174 8.46 9.75 -15.18
C LYS A 174 7.58 8.75 -14.43
N ASN A 175 8.03 8.36 -13.24
CA ASN A 175 7.50 7.24 -12.44
C ASN A 175 7.45 5.87 -13.13
N ALA A 176 8.02 5.69 -14.33
CA ALA A 176 8.09 4.37 -14.96
C ALA A 176 9.00 3.40 -14.19
N ASN A 177 9.94 3.94 -13.40
CA ASN A 177 10.79 3.15 -12.50
C ASN A 177 10.07 2.71 -11.22
N GLY A 178 8.78 3.02 -11.09
CA GLY A 178 7.93 2.59 -9.99
C GLY A 178 7.93 3.52 -8.78
N LEU A 179 8.91 4.42 -8.63
CA LEU A 179 8.96 5.40 -7.52
C LEU A 179 7.81 6.40 -7.67
N LEU A 180 6.71 6.17 -6.97
CA LEU A 180 5.60 7.12 -6.93
C LEU A 180 6.01 8.33 -6.09
N GLY A 181 5.77 9.54 -6.63
CA GLY A 181 5.85 10.76 -5.82
C GLY A 181 4.97 10.64 -4.57
N GLY A 182 5.51 11.03 -3.42
CA GLY A 182 4.77 11.07 -2.16
C GLY A 182 4.54 9.72 -1.48
N ARG A 183 5.23 8.64 -1.91
CA ARG A 183 5.16 7.33 -1.24
C ARG A 183 6.53 6.69 -1.12
N PRO A 184 6.95 6.27 0.08
CA PRO A 184 8.19 5.55 0.23
C PRO A 184 8.10 4.14 -0.33
N GLN A 185 9.21 3.65 -0.88
CA GLN A 185 9.23 2.33 -1.50
C GLN A 185 10.39 1.46 -1.05
N VAL A 186 10.14 0.16 -0.98
CA VAL A 186 11.18 -0.87 -0.88
C VAL A 186 11.10 -1.77 -2.10
N ILE A 187 12.14 -1.76 -2.92
CA ILE A 187 12.22 -2.54 -4.16
C ILE A 187 13.21 -3.67 -3.96
N THR A 188 12.75 -4.91 -4.03
CA THR A 188 13.60 -6.10 -3.95
C THR A 188 14.18 -6.46 -5.32
N GLY A 189 15.41 -7.00 -5.32
CA GLY A 189 16.18 -7.30 -6.51
C GLY A 189 15.63 -8.49 -7.30
N SER A 190 16.08 -8.61 -8.55
CA SER A 190 15.51 -9.55 -9.52
C SER A 190 16.09 -10.96 -9.54
N VAL A 191 17.15 -11.23 -8.79
CA VAL A 191 17.80 -12.54 -8.83
C VAL A 191 17.15 -13.49 -7.83
N ALA A 192 16.49 -14.53 -8.36
CA ALA A 192 15.88 -15.60 -7.58
C ALA A 192 16.89 -16.23 -6.59
N GLY A 193 16.42 -16.50 -5.37
CA GLY A 193 17.27 -16.99 -4.29
C GLY A 193 17.98 -15.91 -3.49
N SER A 194 17.87 -14.63 -3.87
CA SER A 194 18.31 -13.54 -2.99
C SER A 194 17.46 -13.51 -1.72
N VAL A 195 18.11 -13.19 -0.60
CA VAL A 195 17.45 -13.06 0.71
C VAL A 195 17.55 -11.60 1.13
N ASN A 196 16.40 -10.95 1.30
CA ASN A 196 16.34 -9.53 1.67
C ASN A 196 15.77 -9.40 3.07
N THR A 197 16.52 -8.79 3.98
CA THR A 197 16.11 -8.61 5.38
C THR A 197 16.34 -7.19 5.87
N ILE A 198 15.38 -6.68 6.65
CA ILE A 198 15.52 -5.44 7.42
C ILE A 198 15.33 -5.79 8.88
N THR A 199 16.40 -5.81 9.66
CA THR A 199 16.34 -6.04 11.11
C THR A 199 16.40 -4.74 11.91
N ALA A 200 16.76 -3.62 11.27
CA ALA A 200 16.67 -2.30 11.87
C ALA A 200 15.20 -1.95 12.19
N PRO A 201 14.91 -1.28 13.33
CA PRO A 201 13.60 -0.71 13.60
C PRO A 201 13.16 0.20 12.45
N ILE A 202 11.86 0.22 12.15
CA ILE A 202 11.26 1.03 11.11
C ILE A 202 10.35 2.08 11.73
N TYR A 203 10.43 3.31 11.21
CA TYR A 203 9.52 4.41 11.52
C TYR A 203 8.87 4.95 10.24
N MET A 204 7.55 5.08 10.21
CA MET A 204 6.80 5.66 9.09
C MET A 204 6.16 6.99 9.50
N VAL A 205 6.18 7.97 8.61
CA VAL A 205 5.75 9.35 8.91
C VAL A 205 4.65 9.78 7.97
N HIS A 206 3.40 9.39 8.28
CA HIS A 206 2.25 9.66 7.39
C HIS A 206 2.43 9.00 6.03
N GLU A 207 3.03 7.80 6.02
CA GLU A 207 3.49 7.17 4.80
C GLU A 207 2.82 5.84 4.49
N ILE A 208 2.52 5.66 3.20
CA ILE A 208 2.15 4.37 2.62
C ILE A 208 3.43 3.76 2.03
N VAL A 209 4.05 2.86 2.79
CA VAL A 209 5.25 2.13 2.36
C VAL A 209 4.85 0.98 1.43
N GLU A 210 5.34 1.04 0.20
CA GLU A 210 5.05 0.04 -0.82
C GLU A 210 6.26 -0.85 -1.05
N VAL A 211 6.04 -2.17 -0.98
CA VAL A 211 7.05 -3.18 -1.26
C VAL A 211 6.80 -3.79 -2.63
N LEU A 212 7.79 -3.68 -3.49
CA LEU A 212 7.77 -4.14 -4.88
C LEU A 212 9.00 -5.01 -5.17
N GLY A 213 8.97 -5.69 -6.32
CA GLY A 213 10.08 -6.50 -6.79
C GLY A 213 9.77 -7.99 -6.71
N PRO A 214 10.55 -8.83 -7.42
CA PRO A 214 10.20 -10.23 -7.65
C PRO A 214 10.74 -11.18 -6.58
N THR A 215 11.38 -10.67 -5.52
CA THR A 215 11.87 -11.49 -4.40
C THR A 215 11.21 -11.07 -3.10
N ASP A 216 11.13 -12.02 -2.16
CA ASP A 216 10.51 -11.80 -0.86
C ASP A 216 11.34 -10.82 -0.01
N LEU A 217 10.66 -10.20 0.96
CA LEU A 217 11.25 -9.32 1.96
C LEU A 217 10.82 -9.77 3.35
N THR A 218 11.77 -9.88 4.28
CA THR A 218 11.49 -10.08 5.70
C THR A 218 11.93 -8.87 6.52
N ILE A 219 11.01 -8.33 7.32
CA ILE A 219 11.26 -7.24 8.26
C ILE A 219 11.16 -7.80 9.67
N THR A 220 12.25 -7.77 10.43
CA THR A 220 12.31 -8.24 11.82
C THR A 220 12.44 -7.09 12.82
N GLY A 221 12.83 -5.90 12.37
CA GLY A 221 12.79 -4.71 13.22
C GLY A 221 11.35 -4.34 13.58
N ASN A 222 11.17 -3.81 14.80
CA ASN A 222 9.87 -3.27 15.22
C ASN A 222 9.44 -2.15 14.29
N ILE A 223 8.13 -2.04 14.07
CA ILE A 223 7.52 -1.03 13.22
C ILE A 223 6.72 -0.09 14.13
N SER A 224 7.01 1.20 14.02
CA SER A 224 6.20 2.28 14.60
C SER A 224 5.89 3.33 13.55
N PHE A 225 4.93 4.20 13.85
CA PHE A 225 4.51 5.24 12.92
C PHE A 225 3.95 6.45 13.65
N GLU A 226 3.82 7.54 12.90
CA GLU A 226 3.00 8.70 13.26
C GLU A 226 1.89 8.89 12.21
N ASN A 227 0.71 9.30 12.66
CA ASN A 227 -0.41 9.75 11.81
C ASN A 227 -0.45 11.27 11.73
N ASP A 228 -1.02 11.81 10.66
CA ASP A 228 -1.00 13.24 10.39
C ASP A 228 -1.97 13.93 11.34
N GLU A 229 -1.49 14.91 12.11
CA GLU A 229 -2.35 15.61 13.07
C GLU A 229 -3.48 16.37 12.38
N ALA A 230 -3.30 16.71 11.09
CA ALA A 230 -4.30 17.40 10.31
C ALA A 230 -5.47 16.50 9.87
N VAL A 231 -5.28 15.18 9.91
CA VAL A 231 -6.30 14.21 9.48
C VAL A 231 -7.22 13.91 10.65
N ALA A 232 -8.30 14.67 10.74
CA ALA A 232 -9.32 14.51 11.78
C ALA A 232 -10.34 13.37 11.49
N ASP A 233 -10.18 12.65 10.38
CA ASP A 233 -11.13 11.61 9.96
C ASP A 233 -10.59 10.21 10.24
N ASP A 234 -11.25 9.53 11.17
CA ASP A 234 -11.03 8.13 11.52
C ASP A 234 -11.09 7.18 10.30
N ASN A 235 -11.56 7.63 9.13
CA ASN A 235 -11.62 6.87 7.87
C ASN A 235 -10.38 6.92 6.99
N VAL A 236 -9.37 7.70 7.36
CA VAL A 236 -8.15 7.81 6.57
C VAL A 236 -7.08 6.86 7.10
N ILE A 237 -6.36 6.25 6.15
CA ILE A 237 -5.16 5.47 6.42
C ILE A 237 -3.98 6.40 6.15
N ASP A 238 -3.34 6.88 7.21
CA ASP A 238 -2.16 7.75 7.08
C ASP A 238 -0.90 6.92 6.90
N SER A 239 -0.77 5.86 7.69
CA SER A 239 0.38 4.96 7.63
C SER A 239 -0.05 3.56 7.22
N SER A 240 0.64 2.97 6.24
CA SER A 240 0.40 1.57 5.88
C SER A 240 1.62 0.92 5.27
N ILE A 241 1.62 -0.41 5.28
CA ILE A 241 2.62 -1.21 4.57
C ILE A 241 1.93 -2.20 3.65
N SER A 242 2.39 -2.26 2.40
CA SER A 242 1.69 -2.99 1.33
C SER A 242 2.65 -3.78 0.44
N SER A 243 2.23 -4.98 0.04
CA SER A 243 2.96 -5.80 -0.95
C SER A 243 2.26 -5.74 -2.29
N LEU A 244 2.90 -5.10 -3.26
CA LEU A 244 2.29 -4.80 -4.57
C LEU A 244 2.57 -5.90 -5.59
N THR A 245 3.62 -6.71 -5.40
CA THR A 245 4.03 -7.70 -6.39
C THR A 245 3.32 -9.03 -6.17
N ARG A 246 2.59 -9.50 -7.19
CA ARG A 246 1.92 -10.79 -7.15
C ARG A 246 2.93 -11.92 -7.03
N GLY A 247 2.65 -12.86 -6.14
CA GLY A 247 3.46 -14.07 -5.96
C GLY A 247 4.70 -13.87 -5.09
N THR A 248 4.91 -12.67 -4.54
CA THR A 248 5.91 -12.44 -3.50
C THR A 248 5.27 -12.28 -2.13
N THR A 249 6.07 -12.54 -1.11
CA THR A 249 5.69 -12.45 0.29
C THR A 249 6.49 -11.36 0.98
N LEU A 250 5.77 -10.44 1.64
CA LEU A 250 6.32 -9.55 2.63
C LEU A 250 6.03 -10.13 4.02
N THR A 251 7.07 -10.44 4.78
CA THR A 251 6.95 -11.02 6.12
C THR A 251 7.37 -10.02 7.18
N LEU A 252 6.50 -9.75 8.16
CA LEU A 252 6.74 -8.88 9.31
C LEU A 252 6.86 -9.73 10.58
N ASN A 253 8.05 -9.73 11.17
CA ASN A 253 8.41 -10.48 12.39
C ASN A 253 8.65 -9.57 13.60
N GLY A 254 8.86 -8.27 13.39
CA GLY A 254 9.00 -7.30 14.48
C GLY A 254 7.65 -6.75 14.93
N THR A 255 7.50 -6.43 16.22
CA THR A 255 6.26 -5.88 16.79
C THR A 255 5.77 -4.67 16.00
N ILE A 256 4.47 -4.61 15.73
CA ILE A 256 3.83 -3.42 15.15
C ILE A 256 3.20 -2.65 16.31
N ASP A 257 3.77 -1.49 16.60
CA ASP A 257 3.31 -0.60 17.66
C ASP A 257 2.35 0.44 17.08
N LEU A 258 1.08 0.33 17.46
CA LEU A 258 0.00 1.24 17.12
C LEU A 258 -0.10 2.42 18.09
N GLN A 259 0.79 2.52 19.10
CA GLN A 259 0.94 3.75 19.84
C GLN A 259 1.49 4.80 18.89
N ASN A 260 0.56 5.59 18.33
CA ASN A 260 0.94 6.81 17.68
C ASN A 260 1.70 7.63 18.70
N LYS A 261 2.87 8.13 18.30
CA LYS A 261 3.71 8.98 19.15
C LYS A 261 3.00 10.26 19.60
N PHE A 262 1.89 10.61 18.96
CA PHE A 262 0.97 11.66 19.35
C PHE A 262 -0.29 11.06 20.01
N ASP A 263 -0.44 11.28 21.32
CA ASP A 263 -1.43 10.66 22.21
C ASP A 263 -2.92 10.95 21.89
N SER A 264 -3.23 11.64 20.77
CA SER A 264 -4.56 12.19 20.50
C SER A 264 -5.13 11.96 19.11
N LEU A 265 -4.43 11.22 18.24
CA LEU A 265 -4.86 11.10 16.84
C LEU A 265 -5.57 9.81 16.53
N ASN A 266 -6.77 9.97 15.99
CA ASN A 266 -7.57 8.90 15.43
C ASN A 266 -7.07 8.65 14.00
N GLY A 267 -6.39 7.53 13.79
CA GLY A 267 -6.05 7.05 12.45
C GLY A 267 -5.85 5.55 12.47
N ARG A 268 -5.90 4.94 11.28
CA ARG A 268 -5.72 3.50 11.13
C ARG A 268 -4.34 3.17 10.61
N PHE A 269 -3.77 2.10 11.13
CA PHE A 269 -2.64 1.46 10.47
C PHE A 269 -3.13 0.51 9.38
N GLY A 270 -2.64 0.67 8.16
CA GLY A 270 -3.02 -0.16 7.02
C GLY A 270 -2.11 -1.37 6.80
N LEU A 271 -2.73 -2.54 6.63
CA LEU A 271 -2.09 -3.78 6.20
C LEU A 271 -2.55 -4.12 4.79
N ASN A 272 -1.65 -4.01 3.81
CA ASN A 272 -1.90 -4.31 2.41
C ASN A 272 -3.09 -3.53 1.82
N THR A 273 -3.14 -2.23 2.09
CA THR A 273 -4.24 -1.33 1.77
C THR A 273 -4.04 -0.52 0.49
N SER A 274 -2.84 -0.53 -0.11
CA SER A 274 -2.58 0.18 -1.36
C SER A 274 -3.42 -0.37 -2.52
N GLY A 275 -3.89 0.52 -3.41
CA GLY A 275 -4.73 0.15 -4.56
C GLY A 275 -4.09 -0.87 -5.50
N GLY A 276 -2.76 -0.94 -5.55
CA GLY A 276 -1.98 -1.89 -6.36
C GLY A 276 -1.59 -3.18 -5.63
N SER A 277 -1.99 -3.36 -4.37
CA SER A 277 -1.63 -4.52 -3.58
C SER A 277 -2.16 -5.82 -4.18
N ASN A 278 -1.25 -6.74 -4.52
CA ASN A 278 -1.55 -8.07 -5.08
C ASN A 278 -0.67 -9.19 -4.49
N GLY A 279 0.28 -8.85 -3.62
CA GLY A 279 1.16 -9.80 -2.95
C GLY A 279 0.55 -10.35 -1.66
N THR A 280 1.33 -11.21 -1.00
CA THR A 280 1.00 -11.73 0.33
C THR A 280 1.73 -10.92 1.39
N LEU A 281 1.01 -10.48 2.42
CA LEU A 281 1.56 -9.89 3.63
C LEU A 281 1.38 -10.87 4.80
N VAL A 282 2.48 -11.33 5.39
CA VAL A 282 2.46 -12.22 6.55
C VAL A 282 2.91 -11.45 7.79
N VAL A 283 2.10 -11.43 8.84
CA VAL A 283 2.41 -10.79 10.12
C VAL A 283 2.55 -11.87 11.18
N ASN A 284 3.79 -12.15 11.56
CA ASN A 284 4.17 -13.11 12.60
C ASN A 284 4.25 -12.48 13.99
N SER A 285 4.30 -11.16 14.06
CA SER A 285 4.46 -10.40 15.28
C SER A 285 3.13 -9.98 15.88
N VAL A 286 3.16 -9.66 17.18
CA VAL A 286 2.03 -8.99 17.85
C VAL A 286 1.89 -7.58 17.29
N ILE A 287 0.65 -7.22 16.97
CA ILE A 287 0.16 -5.85 16.79
C ILE A 287 -0.40 -5.42 18.14
N SER A 288 0.15 -4.35 18.69
CA SER A 288 -0.23 -3.83 20.01
C SER A 288 -0.43 -2.33 19.93
N ASP A 289 -1.32 -1.79 20.76
CA ASP A 289 -1.56 -0.35 20.89
C ASP A 289 -1.24 0.15 22.32
N GLY A 290 -0.64 -0.73 23.14
CA GLY A 290 -0.34 -0.52 24.55
C GLY A 290 -1.48 0.09 25.38
N ALA A 291 -2.72 -0.37 25.14
CA ALA A 291 -3.96 0.01 25.81
C ALA A 291 -4.63 1.31 25.31
N THR A 292 -4.44 1.66 24.06
CA THR A 292 -5.21 2.71 23.37
C THR A 292 -6.41 2.09 22.63
N THR A 293 -7.02 2.82 21.69
CA THR A 293 -8.12 2.31 20.84
C THR A 293 -7.76 2.39 19.35
N SER A 294 -6.48 2.23 19.04
CA SER A 294 -5.96 2.31 17.67
C SER A 294 -6.55 1.20 16.80
N SER A 295 -7.01 1.57 15.62
CA SER A 295 -7.67 0.65 14.69
C SER A 295 -6.70 0.18 13.59
N VAL A 296 -6.95 -1.01 13.06
CA VAL A 296 -6.18 -1.57 11.93
C VAL A 296 -7.12 -1.70 10.74
N GLN A 297 -6.66 -1.33 9.55
CA GLN A 297 -7.36 -1.60 8.30
C GLN A 297 -6.62 -2.66 7.50
N ILE A 298 -7.34 -3.64 6.96
CA ILE A 298 -6.76 -4.80 6.27
C ILE A 298 -7.35 -4.91 4.86
N GLY A 299 -6.50 -4.85 3.84
CA GLY A 299 -6.90 -4.98 2.44
C GLY A 299 -7.28 -3.66 1.75
N VAL A 300 -7.70 -3.75 0.49
CA VAL A 300 -7.94 -2.57 -0.36
C VAL A 300 -9.41 -2.13 -0.32
N ALA A 301 -9.67 -0.87 0.02
CA ALA A 301 -11.03 -0.30 0.12
C ALA A 301 -11.64 0.17 -1.22
N ALA A 302 -10.97 -0.11 -2.34
CA ALA A 302 -11.31 0.46 -3.65
C ALA A 302 -12.52 -0.21 -4.33
N ASN A 303 -13.24 0.58 -5.14
CA ASN A 303 -14.34 0.13 -6.00
C ASN A 303 -13.88 -0.81 -7.14
N GLY A 304 -12.57 -0.79 -7.46
CA GLY A 304 -11.99 -1.63 -8.49
C GLY A 304 -11.92 -3.08 -8.05
N LEU A 305 -12.37 -4.00 -8.92
CA LEU A 305 -12.04 -5.42 -8.83
C LEU A 305 -10.55 -5.59 -9.16
N THR A 306 -9.66 -5.39 -8.19
CA THR A 306 -8.30 -5.92 -8.31
C THR A 306 -8.39 -7.42 -8.06
N THR A 307 -8.56 -8.16 -9.14
CA THR A 307 -8.43 -9.62 -9.14
C THR A 307 -7.07 -9.99 -9.72
N PRO A 308 -6.28 -10.86 -9.06
CA PRO A 308 -6.60 -11.55 -7.80
C PRO A 308 -6.61 -10.60 -6.60
N LEU A 309 -7.41 -10.93 -5.58
CA LEU A 309 -7.33 -10.25 -4.28
C LEU A 309 -5.95 -10.50 -3.66
N ASN A 310 -5.47 -9.50 -2.93
CA ASN A 310 -4.29 -9.68 -2.08
C ASN A 310 -4.58 -10.61 -0.90
N THR A 311 -3.52 -11.04 -0.21
CA THR A 311 -3.63 -11.90 0.98
C THR A 311 -2.94 -11.23 2.15
N VAL A 312 -3.57 -11.28 3.32
CA VAL A 312 -2.98 -10.93 4.62
C VAL A 312 -3.09 -12.14 5.54
N VAL A 313 -1.99 -12.53 6.15
CA VAL A 313 -1.92 -13.65 7.11
C VAL A 313 -1.53 -13.08 8.47
N LEU A 314 -2.36 -13.32 9.49
CA LEU A 314 -2.09 -12.89 10.87
C LEU A 314 -1.84 -14.12 11.74
N ASN A 315 -0.62 -14.25 12.27
CA ASN A 315 -0.16 -15.46 12.97
C ASN A 315 -0.03 -15.29 14.49
N ALA A 316 -0.25 -14.09 15.02
CA ALA A 316 -0.06 -13.79 16.44
C ALA A 316 -1.37 -13.38 17.13
N ALA A 317 -1.44 -13.67 18.42
CA ALA A 317 -2.45 -13.10 19.31
C ALA A 317 -2.22 -11.59 19.47
N ASN A 318 -3.02 -10.78 18.77
CA ASN A 318 -2.90 -9.33 18.78
C ASN A 318 -3.63 -8.73 19.99
N THR A 319 -3.15 -7.59 20.47
CA THR A 319 -3.60 -7.00 21.75
C THR A 319 -4.19 -5.60 21.62
N TYR A 320 -4.37 -5.09 20.40
CA TYR A 320 -4.99 -3.78 20.19
C TYR A 320 -6.50 -3.81 20.51
N GLY A 321 -6.99 -2.70 21.06
CA GLY A 321 -8.39 -2.54 21.48
C GLY A 321 -9.29 -1.84 20.46
N GLY A 322 -8.71 -1.17 19.46
CA GLY A 322 -9.48 -0.54 18.38
C GLY A 322 -10.11 -1.54 17.40
N SER A 323 -10.87 -1.01 16.44
CA SER A 323 -11.59 -1.85 15.48
C SER A 323 -10.67 -2.44 14.39
N SER A 324 -11.03 -3.64 13.94
CA SER A 324 -10.48 -4.28 12.75
C SER A 324 -11.33 -3.94 11.53
N TRP A 325 -10.86 -3.05 10.67
CA TRP A 325 -11.56 -2.63 9.45
C TRP A 325 -11.17 -3.51 8.27
N LEU A 326 -12.05 -4.44 7.91
CA LEU A 326 -11.86 -5.33 6.78
C LEU A 326 -12.24 -4.62 5.49
N SER A 327 -11.32 -4.65 4.54
CA SER A 327 -11.54 -4.30 3.14
C SER A 327 -11.50 -5.56 2.28
N ARG A 328 -11.41 -5.43 0.96
CA ARG A 328 -11.38 -6.59 0.07
C ARG A 328 -10.00 -7.25 0.12
N THR A 329 -9.93 -8.47 0.63
CA THR A 329 -8.70 -9.26 0.82
C THR A 329 -9.03 -10.72 1.15
N ASN A 330 -8.05 -11.60 0.99
CA ASN A 330 -8.01 -12.88 1.66
C ASN A 330 -7.30 -12.72 3.01
N LEU A 331 -8.07 -12.69 4.10
CA LEU A 331 -7.55 -12.62 5.45
C LEU A 331 -7.48 -14.02 6.05
N ILE A 332 -6.27 -14.53 6.22
CA ILE A 332 -5.98 -15.80 6.87
C ILE A 332 -5.64 -15.53 8.34
N LEU A 333 -6.36 -16.17 9.25
CA LEU A 333 -6.17 -16.04 10.69
C LEU A 333 -5.61 -17.34 11.24
N ASN A 334 -4.41 -17.26 11.83
CA ASN A 334 -3.70 -18.38 12.46
C ASN A 334 -3.73 -18.28 14.00
N ASP A 335 -4.50 -17.34 14.56
CA ASP A 335 -4.73 -17.21 16.01
C ASP A 335 -6.16 -16.67 16.28
N PRO A 336 -6.90 -17.17 17.29
CA PRO A 336 -8.21 -16.64 17.69
C PRO A 336 -8.25 -15.17 18.08
N ALA A 337 -7.14 -14.61 18.58
CA ALA A 337 -6.98 -13.20 18.94
C ALA A 337 -6.27 -12.39 17.85
N ALA A 338 -6.14 -12.91 16.63
CA ALA A 338 -5.47 -12.23 15.53
C ALA A 338 -6.12 -10.88 15.15
N LEU A 339 -7.39 -10.64 15.49
CA LEU A 339 -8.09 -9.39 15.20
C LEU A 339 -8.17 -8.43 16.40
N GLY A 340 -7.32 -8.66 17.41
CA GLY A 340 -7.34 -7.87 18.64
C GLY A 340 -8.61 -8.12 19.46
N THR A 341 -8.98 -7.17 20.31
CA THR A 341 -10.17 -7.28 21.17
C THR A 341 -11.34 -6.40 20.72
N GLY A 342 -11.13 -5.52 19.75
CA GLY A 342 -12.15 -4.60 19.25
C GLY A 342 -13.11 -5.22 18.22
N THR A 343 -14.03 -4.40 17.73
CA THR A 343 -15.06 -4.80 16.78
C THR A 343 -14.51 -4.99 15.36
N ILE A 344 -14.98 -6.00 14.66
CA ILE A 344 -14.77 -6.19 13.22
C ILE A 344 -15.75 -5.30 12.45
N ARG A 345 -15.22 -4.48 11.55
CA ARG A 345 -15.99 -3.55 10.69
C ARG A 345 -15.63 -3.78 9.23
N HIS A 346 -16.41 -3.20 8.34
CA HIS A 346 -16.18 -3.26 6.90
C HIS A 346 -15.98 -1.86 6.32
N ILE A 347 -15.08 -1.73 5.35
CA ILE A 347 -14.93 -0.52 4.55
C ILE A 347 -14.80 -0.87 3.06
N GLY A 348 -15.33 0.01 2.21
CA GLY A 348 -15.29 -0.14 0.76
C GLY A 348 -16.68 -0.05 0.11
N PRO A 349 -16.77 -0.33 -1.20
CA PRO A 349 -18.02 -0.26 -1.96
C PRO A 349 -19.14 -1.10 -1.35
N ALA A 350 -20.33 -0.50 -1.25
CA ALA A 350 -21.55 -1.19 -0.88
C ALA A 350 -21.85 -2.40 -1.79
N ASN A 351 -22.39 -3.47 -1.21
CA ASN A 351 -22.86 -4.68 -1.89
C ASN A 351 -21.76 -5.46 -2.64
N GLN A 352 -20.53 -5.44 -2.15
CA GLN A 352 -19.43 -6.18 -2.76
C GLN A 352 -19.00 -7.38 -1.94
N PHE A 353 -18.52 -8.41 -2.66
CA PHE A 353 -17.83 -9.56 -2.09
C PHE A 353 -16.31 -9.35 -2.06
N GLY A 354 -15.61 -10.27 -1.39
CA GLY A 354 -14.15 -10.28 -1.29
C GLY A 354 -13.62 -9.87 0.08
N TYR A 355 -14.50 -9.75 1.07
CA TYR A 355 -14.16 -9.65 2.49
C TYR A 355 -14.02 -11.08 3.02
N ASN A 356 -12.93 -11.78 2.69
CA ASN A 356 -12.80 -13.20 2.97
C ASN A 356 -12.07 -13.42 4.30
N ILE A 357 -12.72 -14.07 5.26
CA ILE A 357 -12.06 -14.66 6.44
C ILE A 357 -11.80 -16.14 6.16
N ILE A 358 -10.57 -16.57 6.42
CA ILE A 358 -10.08 -17.94 6.23
C ILE A 358 -9.41 -18.37 7.54
N ALA A 359 -9.88 -19.48 8.11
CA ALA A 359 -9.21 -20.10 9.25
C ALA A 359 -7.99 -20.88 8.76
N GLY A 360 -6.80 -20.48 9.21
CA GLY A 360 -5.59 -21.27 8.96
C GLY A 360 -5.40 -22.35 10.02
N ASP A 361 -4.58 -23.35 9.69
CA ASP A 361 -4.47 -24.60 10.46
C ASP A 361 -3.97 -24.40 11.89
N ASP A 362 -3.12 -23.39 12.11
CA ASP A 362 -2.53 -23.12 13.42
C ASP A 362 -3.52 -22.44 14.39
N SER A 363 -4.66 -21.97 13.90
CA SER A 363 -5.66 -21.24 14.70
C SER A 363 -6.66 -22.10 15.46
N LEU A 364 -6.67 -23.41 15.21
CA LEU A 364 -7.83 -24.25 15.54
C LEU A 364 -7.80 -24.71 17.00
N VAL A 365 -8.89 -24.41 17.72
CA VAL A 365 -9.16 -24.98 19.04
C VAL A 365 -10.30 -25.98 18.89
N ASN A 366 -10.00 -27.27 19.11
CA ASN A 366 -10.93 -28.38 18.84
C ASN A 366 -11.41 -28.44 17.37
N GLY A 367 -10.55 -28.05 16.42
CA GLY A 367 -10.85 -28.12 14.98
C GLY A 367 -11.65 -26.94 14.42
N GLU A 368 -11.80 -25.85 15.19
CA GLU A 368 -12.53 -24.66 14.77
C GLU A 368 -11.76 -23.39 15.19
N LEU A 369 -11.78 -22.37 14.33
CA LEU A 369 -11.35 -21.01 14.69
C LEU A 369 -12.48 -20.30 15.43
N VAL A 370 -12.25 -19.89 16.68
CA VAL A 370 -13.25 -19.19 17.50
C VAL A 370 -12.91 -17.70 17.58
N LEU A 371 -13.70 -16.85 16.94
CA LEU A 371 -13.55 -15.40 16.96
C LEU A 371 -14.52 -14.78 17.96
N ALA A 372 -13.96 -14.14 18.99
CA ALA A 372 -14.74 -13.49 20.05
C ALA A 372 -15.09 -12.03 19.77
N ASN A 373 -14.56 -11.46 18.69
CA ASN A 373 -14.82 -10.08 18.31
C ASN A 373 -16.30 -9.90 17.92
N ASP A 374 -16.89 -8.80 18.39
CA ASP A 374 -18.14 -8.31 17.83
C ASP A 374 -17.94 -7.95 16.36
N MET A 375 -18.99 -8.03 15.55
CA MET A 375 -18.94 -7.73 14.12
C MET A 375 -20.08 -6.80 13.71
N ILE A 376 -19.74 -5.73 13.01
CA ILE A 376 -20.70 -4.85 12.33
C ILE A 376 -20.64 -5.14 10.83
N VAL A 377 -21.66 -5.82 10.33
CA VAL A 377 -21.76 -6.23 8.93
C VAL A 377 -22.21 -5.03 8.09
N GLY A 378 -21.27 -4.43 7.36
CA GLY A 378 -21.53 -3.37 6.38
C GLY A 378 -21.52 -3.86 4.93
N GLN A 379 -20.95 -5.04 4.70
CA GLN A 379 -20.73 -5.64 3.38
C GLN A 379 -20.97 -7.14 3.43
N TRP A 380 -20.90 -7.82 2.28
CA TRP A 380 -21.01 -9.28 2.22
C TRP A 380 -19.75 -9.92 2.80
N GLN A 381 -19.84 -10.38 4.05
CA GLN A 381 -18.78 -11.09 4.73
C GLN A 381 -18.72 -12.52 4.19
N SER A 382 -17.56 -12.93 3.68
CA SER A 382 -17.35 -14.26 3.14
C SER A 382 -16.49 -15.10 4.08
N PHE A 383 -16.86 -16.35 4.29
CA PHE A 383 -16.05 -17.35 5.01
C PHE A 383 -15.62 -18.42 4.03
N ARG A 384 -14.33 -18.73 3.96
CA ARG A 384 -13.75 -19.65 2.98
C ARG A 384 -12.72 -20.55 3.65
N GLY A 385 -12.38 -21.64 2.96
CA GLY A 385 -11.36 -22.58 3.40
C GLY A 385 -11.95 -23.92 3.81
N ASP A 386 -11.11 -24.72 4.43
CA ASP A 386 -11.32 -26.11 4.82
C ASP A 386 -11.60 -26.31 6.31
N ASN A 387 -11.48 -25.25 7.10
CA ASN A 387 -11.63 -25.26 8.54
C ASN A 387 -12.94 -24.62 9.01
N SER A 388 -13.51 -25.13 10.10
CA SER A 388 -14.70 -24.54 10.72
C SER A 388 -14.38 -23.19 11.37
N ILE A 389 -15.37 -22.31 11.41
CA ILE A 389 -15.27 -20.97 12.03
C ILE A 389 -16.49 -20.73 12.94
N ARG A 390 -16.23 -20.31 14.17
CA ARG A 390 -17.26 -19.86 15.13
C ARG A 390 -17.10 -18.39 15.45
N MET A 391 -18.18 -17.63 15.29
CA MET A 391 -18.30 -16.25 15.76
C MET A 391 -19.07 -16.25 17.09
N THR A 392 -18.41 -15.90 18.19
CA THR A 392 -19.06 -15.81 19.52
C THR A 392 -19.38 -14.38 19.95
N GLY A 393 -18.77 -13.38 19.31
CA GLY A 393 -19.11 -11.97 19.53
C GLY A 393 -20.45 -11.59 18.91
N ASP A 394 -21.03 -10.49 19.40
CA ASP A 394 -22.30 -9.99 18.90
C ASP A 394 -22.17 -9.50 17.46
N ILE A 395 -23.17 -9.79 16.64
CA ILE A 395 -23.21 -9.45 15.22
C ILE A 395 -24.34 -8.45 15.01
N SER A 396 -24.04 -7.25 14.52
CA SER A 396 -25.01 -6.28 14.02
C SER A 396 -24.86 -6.05 12.52
N GLN A 397 -25.77 -5.30 11.92
CA GLN A 397 -25.66 -4.84 10.54
C GLN A 397 -26.03 -3.37 10.40
N THR A 398 -25.34 -2.67 9.50
CA THR A 398 -25.67 -1.28 9.16
C THR A 398 -26.71 -1.17 8.05
N ASN A 399 -26.87 -2.21 7.22
CA ASN A 399 -27.76 -2.30 6.06
C ASN A 399 -28.06 -3.78 5.74
N ASN A 400 -29.06 -4.06 4.88
CA ASN A 400 -29.44 -5.41 4.43
C ASN A 400 -28.24 -6.12 3.76
N ARG A 401 -27.54 -6.93 4.55
CA ARG A 401 -26.28 -7.60 4.19
C ARG A 401 -26.27 -8.99 4.78
N GLY A 402 -25.35 -9.81 4.30
CA GLY A 402 -25.34 -11.21 4.63
C GLY A 402 -23.96 -11.83 4.74
N PHE A 403 -24.01 -13.13 4.92
CA PHE A 403 -22.86 -14.00 4.99
C PHE A 403 -22.81 -14.90 3.76
N ALA A 404 -21.66 -14.99 3.12
CA ALA A 404 -21.38 -15.99 2.11
C ALA A 404 -20.53 -17.11 2.73
N ASN A 405 -21.18 -18.21 3.10
CA ASN A 405 -20.53 -19.39 3.62
C ASN A 405 -20.04 -20.28 2.47
N LEU A 406 -18.77 -20.11 2.12
CA LEU A 406 -18.08 -20.84 1.07
C LEU A 406 -17.06 -21.84 1.64
N LEU A 407 -17.28 -22.29 2.88
CA LEU A 407 -16.52 -23.39 3.48
C LEU A 407 -16.81 -24.70 2.74
N ILE A 408 -15.82 -25.59 2.68
CA ILE A 408 -15.98 -26.90 2.03
C ILE A 408 -16.89 -27.84 2.85
N ASP A 409 -17.31 -28.94 2.23
CA ASP A 409 -18.08 -30.00 2.89
C ASP A 409 -17.35 -30.55 4.13
N GLY A 410 -18.05 -30.54 5.28
CA GLY A 410 -17.53 -30.99 6.57
C GLY A 410 -17.10 -29.87 7.50
N ALA A 411 -16.79 -28.69 6.96
CA ALA A 411 -16.56 -27.48 7.75
C ALA A 411 -17.88 -26.73 8.00
N THR A 412 -17.96 -26.04 9.13
CA THR A 412 -19.17 -25.32 9.57
C THR A 412 -18.86 -23.86 9.88
N LEU A 413 -19.75 -22.96 9.49
CA LEU A 413 -19.82 -21.61 10.03
C LEU A 413 -20.83 -21.60 11.18
N THR A 414 -20.37 -21.31 12.39
CA THR A 414 -21.22 -21.23 13.59
C THR A 414 -21.38 -19.77 14.01
N LEU A 415 -22.61 -19.26 14.05
CA LEU A 415 -22.96 -17.92 14.56
C LEU A 415 -23.59 -18.08 15.95
N ASP A 416 -22.77 -17.94 16.99
CA ASP A 416 -23.12 -18.22 18.38
C ASP A 416 -23.40 -16.96 19.20
N GLY A 417 -22.75 -15.84 18.86
CA GLY A 417 -23.07 -14.54 19.45
C GLY A 417 -24.47 -14.05 19.06
N ARG A 418 -24.95 -12.96 19.68
CA ARG A 418 -26.29 -12.44 19.38
C ARG A 418 -26.32 -11.83 17.98
N LEU A 419 -27.33 -12.18 17.16
CA LEU A 419 -27.57 -11.58 15.86
C LEU A 419 -28.59 -10.45 16.02
N ASN A 420 -28.12 -9.21 15.94
CA ASN A 420 -28.94 -8.00 15.97
C ASN A 420 -29.25 -7.56 14.55
N ILE A 421 -30.50 -7.70 14.16
CA ILE A 421 -30.99 -7.21 12.86
C ILE A 421 -31.13 -5.68 12.89
N TRP A 422 -31.21 -5.10 14.10
CA TRP A 422 -31.46 -3.69 14.35
C TRP A 422 -30.31 -3.05 15.12
N GLU A 423 -29.85 -1.92 14.61
CA GLU A 423 -28.80 -1.08 15.23
C GLU A 423 -29.41 0.28 15.62
N ASP A 424 -30.66 0.29 16.12
CA ASP A 424 -31.36 1.44 16.75
C ASP A 424 -32.45 2.16 15.93
N ASP A 425 -32.65 1.83 14.65
CA ASP A 425 -33.72 2.41 13.80
C ASP A 425 -34.71 1.34 13.31
N GLU A 426 -35.88 1.28 13.94
CA GLU A 426 -36.97 0.35 13.62
C GLU A 426 -37.64 0.61 12.25
N ALA A 427 -37.27 1.68 11.53
CA ALA A 427 -37.96 2.09 10.31
C ALA A 427 -37.56 1.31 9.04
N LEU A 428 -36.45 0.56 9.06
CA LEU A 428 -35.96 -0.18 7.89
C LEU A 428 -36.07 -1.69 8.09
N GLU A 429 -36.72 -2.39 7.16
CA GLU A 429 -36.72 -3.85 7.12
C GLU A 429 -35.31 -4.35 6.81
N ARG A 430 -34.64 -4.86 7.85
CA ARG A 430 -33.31 -5.45 7.77
C ARG A 430 -33.42 -6.97 7.84
N GLU A 431 -32.54 -7.64 7.13
CA GLU A 431 -32.45 -9.09 7.11
C GLU A 431 -30.99 -9.50 7.06
N PHE A 432 -30.66 -10.65 7.66
CA PHE A 432 -29.40 -11.33 7.40
C PHE A 432 -29.64 -12.37 6.33
N GLU A 433 -29.03 -12.17 5.18
CA GLU A 433 -29.01 -13.18 4.13
C GLU A 433 -27.85 -14.15 4.38
N ILE A 434 -28.07 -15.45 4.17
CA ILE A 434 -27.03 -16.47 4.29
C ILE A 434 -27.01 -17.23 2.97
N GLU A 435 -25.91 -17.08 2.25
CA GLU A 435 -25.66 -17.74 0.96
C GLU A 435 -24.47 -18.68 1.04
N GLY A 436 -24.29 -19.48 -0.02
CA GLY A 436 -23.15 -20.36 -0.21
C GLY A 436 -23.45 -21.84 0.02
N SER A 437 -22.45 -22.69 -0.24
CA SER A 437 -22.58 -24.15 -0.18
C SER A 437 -22.26 -24.74 1.19
N GLY A 438 -21.60 -23.98 2.07
CA GLY A 438 -21.17 -24.46 3.38
C GLY A 438 -22.34 -24.65 4.34
N THR A 439 -22.11 -25.43 5.41
CA THR A 439 -23.11 -25.60 6.47
C THR A 439 -23.02 -24.43 7.45
N THR A 440 -24.12 -23.69 7.61
CA THR A 440 -24.24 -22.61 8.62
C THR A 440 -25.10 -23.08 9.78
N ILE A 441 -24.61 -22.88 11.00
CA ILE A 441 -25.31 -23.16 12.26
C ILE A 441 -25.50 -21.84 12.99
N ILE A 442 -26.74 -21.53 13.39
CA ILE A 442 -27.05 -20.36 14.21
C ILE A 442 -27.53 -20.87 15.57
N THR A 443 -26.77 -20.56 16.61
CA THR A 443 -27.12 -20.89 18.01
C THR A 443 -27.38 -19.64 18.84
N GLY A 444 -26.89 -18.48 18.38
CA GLY A 444 -27.14 -17.20 18.99
C GLY A 444 -28.60 -16.75 18.93
N VAL A 445 -28.97 -15.85 19.84
CA VAL A 445 -30.30 -15.22 19.84
C VAL A 445 -30.39 -14.25 18.67
N ILE A 446 -31.47 -14.34 17.90
CA ILE A 446 -31.82 -13.38 16.86
C ILE A 446 -32.73 -12.31 17.49
N ARG A 447 -32.35 -11.04 17.40
CA ARG A 447 -33.13 -9.90 17.92
C ARG A 447 -33.37 -8.83 16.87
#